data_AF-A0A1V4RJ83-F1
#
_entry.id   AF-A0A1V4RJ83-F1
#
_cell.length_a   1.000
_cell.length_b   1.000
_cell.length_c   1.000
_cell.angle_alpha   90.00
_cell.angle_beta   90.00
_cell.angle_gamma   90.00
#
_symmetry.space_group_name_H-M   'P 1'
#
loop_
_entity.id
_entity.type
_entity.pdbx_description
1 polymer ?
#
loop_
_entity_poly.entity_id
_entity_poly.type
_entity_poly.pdbx_seq_one_letter_code
_entity_poly.pdbx_strand_id
1 'polypeptide(L)'
;MVKAAAREHKLGEDVGILSMANCIGAAAGPLLASQILFRYLGVTPSVLVLAVLNASLGLSAFWKSRRLVYSLAAPAGAVLSVFLVLGAVPPGSRTSAGFSLEYFREGRTATVAVFGREWDNHRSLRINGVEEVPVDQASLEAFYLLGHLPWGYNPEAKTVLAVAMGGGITSGAILTHPVETLVCAEICPEVVLASAEFREHNGRPDLDPRFELVGDDGRNFLLGTDERYDLIVCDATHPGSSESWLLYTEEFYSLVLSRLEPGGVAAQWVPLHRLPVEEFGRIIATWGRVFPEVAVHSAGGRHAILIGSAEPLQLDIEAMFRDSLAEAQLVATGFRESEVQFLNPILSTGEIRPFVESDVKSNTDNLAPCQFLIRKCSGDPQLTIGENMSLMLSLDTDGETNPVFTGQIVYWNSMLPQAAELFRSEPVPTAMGRRWLSVALSSAAELLYNEHRFPEALDLADMAWQADPGWIRNLNLVIEINRAQTHAQEEL
;
A
#
# COMPACT_ATOMS: atom_id res chain seq x y z
N MET A 1 -15.76 -1.80 45.51
CA MET A 1 -15.07 -3.03 45.95
C MET A 1 -14.58 -2.96 47.39
N VAL A 2 -13.79 -1.96 47.81
CA VAL A 2 -13.24 -1.87 49.19
C VAL A 2 -14.31 -1.96 50.29
N LYS A 3 -15.41 -1.18 50.21
CA LYS A 3 -16.54 -1.27 51.17
C LYS A 3 -17.31 -2.59 51.14
N ALA A 4 -17.19 -3.38 50.07
CA ALA A 4 -17.89 -4.65 49.90
C ALA A 4 -17.01 -5.87 50.28
N ALA A 5 -15.69 -5.69 50.33
CA ALA A 5 -14.71 -6.76 50.58
C ALA A 5 -14.05 -6.65 51.96
N ALA A 6 -13.89 -5.44 52.50
CA ALA A 6 -13.15 -5.23 53.74
C ALA A 6 -14.00 -5.51 54.98
N ARG A 7 -13.45 -6.30 55.90
CA ARG A 7 -14.03 -6.54 57.23
C ARG A 7 -13.57 -5.41 58.15
N GLU A 8 -14.48 -4.82 58.93
CA GLU A 8 -14.21 -3.64 59.78
C GLU A 8 -12.99 -3.82 60.72
N HIS A 9 -12.68 -5.06 61.11
CA HIS A 9 -11.53 -5.39 61.99
C HIS A 9 -10.20 -5.70 61.27
N LYS A 10 -10.15 -5.74 59.94
CA LYS A 10 -8.94 -6.07 59.14
C LYS A 10 -8.73 -5.14 57.94
N LEU A 11 -9.29 -3.93 58.00
CA LEU A 11 -9.33 -2.98 56.88
C LEU A 11 -7.96 -2.76 56.21
N GLY A 12 -6.87 -2.62 56.99
CA GLY A 12 -5.53 -2.39 56.44
C GLY A 12 -4.96 -3.61 55.69
N GLU A 13 -5.16 -4.81 56.22
CA GLU A 13 -4.75 -6.08 55.58
C GLU A 13 -5.55 -6.31 54.29
N ASP A 14 -6.87 -6.12 54.34
CA ASP A 14 -7.76 -6.31 53.20
C ASP A 14 -7.47 -5.31 52.07
N VAL A 15 -7.22 -4.04 52.42
CA VAL A 15 -6.80 -3.01 51.45
C VAL A 15 -5.43 -3.35 50.88
N GLY A 16 -4.48 -3.77 51.71
CA GLY A 16 -3.15 -4.19 51.28
C GLY A 16 -3.18 -5.34 50.27
N ILE A 17 -3.97 -6.38 50.53
CA ILE A 17 -4.15 -7.53 49.63
C ILE A 17 -4.80 -7.10 48.31
N LEU A 18 -5.84 -6.27 48.36
CA LEU A 18 -6.50 -5.73 47.15
C LEU A 18 -5.55 -4.90 46.31
N SER A 19 -4.74 -4.04 46.93
CA SER A 19 -3.72 -3.24 46.26
C SER A 19 -2.63 -4.12 45.65
N MET A 20 -2.16 -5.13 46.37
CA MET A 20 -1.18 -6.09 45.85
C MET A 20 -1.72 -6.84 44.62
N ALA A 21 -2.96 -7.34 44.69
CA ALA A 21 -3.61 -8.02 43.58
C ALA A 21 -3.77 -7.09 42.35
N ASN A 22 -4.12 -5.82 42.57
CA ASN A 22 -4.20 -4.82 41.51
C ASN A 22 -2.84 -4.54 40.87
N CYS A 23 -1.76 -4.44 41.65
CA CYS A 23 -0.41 -4.25 41.13
C CYS A 23 0.07 -5.45 40.32
N ILE A 24 -0.16 -6.68 40.81
CA ILE A 24 0.16 -7.91 40.07
C ILE A 24 -0.64 -7.96 38.76
N GLY A 25 -1.93 -7.64 38.81
CA GLY A 25 -2.79 -7.57 37.64
C GLY A 25 -2.35 -6.50 36.63
N ALA A 26 -1.91 -5.33 37.10
CA ALA A 26 -1.41 -4.26 36.24
C ALA A 26 -0.06 -4.60 35.58
N ALA A 27 0.77 -5.40 36.24
CA ALA A 27 2.04 -5.88 35.68
C ALA A 27 1.83 -7.04 34.69
N ALA A 28 0.99 -8.02 35.05
CA ALA A 28 0.72 -9.18 34.21
C ALA A 28 -0.24 -8.88 33.04
N GLY A 29 -1.18 -7.96 33.24
CA GLY A 29 -2.24 -7.64 32.29
C GLY A 29 -1.74 -7.26 30.89
N PRO A 30 -0.81 -6.29 30.74
CA PRO A 30 -0.25 -5.93 29.45
C PRO A 30 0.46 -7.09 28.74
N LEU A 31 1.14 -7.96 29.49
CA LEU A 31 1.81 -9.15 28.94
C LEU A 31 0.79 -10.19 28.47
N LEU A 32 -0.23 -10.48 29.28
CA LEU A 32 -1.32 -11.39 28.90
C LEU A 32 -2.11 -10.85 27.70
N ALA A 33 -2.37 -9.54 27.67
CA ALA A 33 -3.06 -8.91 26.56
C ALA A 33 -2.23 -8.97 25.26
N SER A 34 -0.98 -8.51 25.29
CA SER A 34 -0.13 -8.42 24.09
C SER A 34 0.38 -9.78 23.60
N GLN A 35 0.80 -10.67 24.50
CA GLN A 35 1.45 -11.93 24.12
C GLN A 35 0.48 -13.10 23.93
N ILE A 36 -0.71 -13.04 24.55
CA ILE A 36 -1.69 -14.12 24.50
C ILE A 36 -2.97 -13.65 23.80
N LEU A 37 -3.69 -12.68 24.38
CA LEU A 37 -5.03 -12.31 23.86
C LEU A 37 -4.93 -11.79 22.42
N PHE A 38 -4.19 -10.72 22.18
CA PHE A 38 -4.05 -10.13 20.84
C PHE A 38 -3.42 -11.10 19.85
N ARG A 39 -2.49 -11.93 20.30
CA ARG A 39 -1.81 -12.94 19.47
C ARG A 39 -2.76 -14.01 18.92
N TYR A 40 -3.68 -14.52 19.74
CA TYR A 40 -4.51 -15.67 19.35
C TYR A 40 -5.94 -15.28 18.98
N LEU A 41 -6.43 -14.16 19.49
CA LEU A 41 -7.81 -13.71 19.32
C LEU A 41 -7.95 -12.46 18.45
N GLY A 42 -6.86 -11.72 18.17
CA GLY A 42 -6.93 -10.38 17.58
C GLY A 42 -7.35 -9.32 18.59
N VAL A 43 -7.38 -8.06 18.19
CA VAL A 43 -7.65 -6.93 19.10
C VAL A 43 -9.12 -6.89 19.51
N THR A 44 -10.03 -6.99 18.55
CA THR A 44 -11.46 -6.82 18.80
C THR A 44 -12.03 -7.92 19.70
N PRO A 45 -11.80 -9.22 19.45
CA PRO A 45 -12.28 -10.28 20.33
C PRO A 45 -11.60 -10.26 21.71
N SER A 46 -10.34 -9.81 21.80
CA SER A 46 -9.66 -9.64 23.09
C SER A 46 -10.31 -8.57 23.96
N VAL A 47 -10.69 -7.43 23.37
CA VAL A 47 -11.44 -6.39 24.08
C VAL A 47 -12.79 -6.91 24.55
N LEU A 48 -13.48 -7.72 23.74
CA LEU A 48 -14.74 -8.37 24.14
C LEU A 48 -14.54 -9.32 25.34
N VAL A 49 -13.51 -10.17 25.31
CA VAL A 49 -13.18 -11.06 26.43
C VAL A 49 -12.91 -10.26 27.70
N LEU A 50 -12.12 -9.19 27.62
CA LEU A 50 -11.83 -8.33 28.76
C LEU A 50 -13.08 -7.59 29.26
N ALA A 51 -13.96 -7.16 28.37
CA ALA A 51 -15.24 -6.53 28.73
C ALA A 51 -16.15 -7.52 29.46
N VAL A 52 -16.28 -8.75 28.96
CA VAL A 52 -17.08 -9.83 29.58
C VAL A 52 -16.50 -10.24 30.93
N LEU A 53 -15.17 -10.33 31.07
CA LEU A 53 -14.51 -10.65 32.34
C LEU A 53 -14.75 -9.55 33.38
N ASN A 54 -14.60 -8.27 33.00
CA ASN A 54 -14.88 -7.14 33.89
C ASN A 54 -16.36 -7.08 34.29
N ALA A 55 -17.27 -7.31 33.35
CA ALA A 55 -18.70 -7.43 33.58
C ALA A 55 -19.01 -8.55 34.60
N SER A 56 -18.40 -9.73 34.42
CA SER A 56 -18.59 -10.91 35.26
C SER A 56 -18.05 -10.69 36.68
N LEU A 57 -16.86 -10.10 36.81
CA LEU A 57 -16.28 -9.73 38.11
C LEU A 57 -17.15 -8.71 38.83
N GLY A 58 -17.64 -7.70 38.10
CA GLY A 58 -18.64 -6.76 38.58
C GLY A 58 -19.84 -7.49 39.16
N LEU A 59 -20.56 -8.25 38.31
CA LEU A 59 -21.75 -9.04 38.69
C LEU A 59 -21.51 -9.92 39.94
N SER A 60 -20.37 -10.59 40.02
CA SER A 60 -20.02 -11.47 41.16
C SER A 60 -19.83 -10.70 42.47
N ALA A 61 -19.25 -9.51 42.43
CA ALA A 61 -19.11 -8.64 43.58
C ALA A 61 -20.47 -8.07 44.02
N PHE A 62 -21.39 -7.86 43.09
CA PHE A 62 -22.74 -7.37 43.37
C PHE A 62 -23.68 -8.45 43.91
N TRP A 63 -23.57 -9.71 43.47
CA TRP A 63 -24.40 -10.81 43.99
C TRP A 63 -24.21 -11.01 45.52
N LYS A 64 -23.08 -10.57 46.06
CA LYS A 64 -22.80 -10.59 47.51
C LYS A 64 -23.31 -9.35 48.27
N SER A 65 -23.83 -8.33 47.59
CA SER A 65 -24.29 -7.05 48.17
C SER A 65 -25.82 -7.02 48.32
N ARG A 66 -26.33 -6.75 49.54
CA ARG A 66 -27.78 -6.74 49.86
C ARG A 66 -28.55 -5.43 49.51
N ARG A 67 -27.96 -4.47 48.79
CA ARG A 67 -28.60 -3.15 48.51
C ARG A 67 -29.19 -3.06 47.08
N LEU A 68 -30.51 -2.79 47.00
CA LEU A 68 -31.36 -2.85 45.79
C LEU A 68 -30.99 -1.86 44.66
N VAL A 69 -30.52 -0.66 44.96
CA VAL A 69 -30.15 0.34 43.91
C VAL A 69 -28.90 -0.09 43.14
N TYR A 70 -27.98 -0.81 43.79
CA TYR A 70 -26.78 -1.34 43.15
C TYR A 70 -27.02 -2.69 42.44
N SER A 71 -28.15 -3.37 42.68
CA SER A 71 -28.46 -4.66 42.06
C SER A 71 -28.99 -4.57 40.63
N LEU A 72 -29.35 -3.37 40.14
CA LEU A 72 -29.84 -3.16 38.76
C LEU A 72 -28.84 -2.37 37.88
N ALA A 73 -28.15 -1.37 38.44
CA ALA A 73 -27.27 -0.49 37.67
C ALA A 73 -26.01 -1.20 37.14
N ALA A 74 -25.45 -2.15 37.90
CA ALA A 74 -24.24 -2.85 37.51
C ALA A 74 -24.43 -3.95 36.43
N PRO A 75 -25.47 -4.81 36.50
CA PRO A 75 -25.84 -5.66 35.37
C PRO A 75 -26.14 -4.84 34.11
N ALA A 76 -26.85 -3.72 34.26
CA ALA A 76 -27.13 -2.82 33.13
C ALA A 76 -25.85 -2.23 32.52
N GLY A 77 -24.90 -1.77 33.34
CA GLY A 77 -23.60 -1.28 32.85
C GLY A 77 -22.73 -2.36 32.20
N ALA A 78 -22.76 -3.58 32.73
CA ALA A 78 -22.08 -4.76 32.16
C ALA A 78 -22.68 -5.15 30.79
N VAL A 79 -24.01 -5.25 30.71
CA VAL A 79 -24.73 -5.52 29.47
C VAL A 79 -24.49 -4.41 28.45
N LEU A 80 -24.52 -3.14 28.88
CA LEU A 80 -24.21 -1.99 28.02
C LEU A 80 -22.78 -2.06 27.49
N SER A 81 -21.79 -2.44 28.31
CA SER A 81 -20.40 -2.55 27.89
C SER A 81 -20.22 -3.66 26.84
N VAL A 82 -20.82 -4.83 27.06
CA VAL A 82 -20.81 -5.93 26.09
C VAL A 82 -21.55 -5.52 24.82
N PHE A 83 -22.70 -4.86 24.93
CA PHE A 83 -23.48 -4.36 23.80
C PHE A 83 -22.70 -3.32 22.98
N LEU A 84 -22.01 -2.38 23.63
CA LEU A 84 -21.17 -1.39 22.96
C LEU A 84 -20.00 -2.04 22.22
N VAL A 85 -19.40 -3.10 22.77
CA VAL A 85 -18.32 -3.84 22.09
C VAL A 85 -18.86 -4.69 20.93
N LEU A 86 -19.99 -5.37 21.11
CA LEU A 86 -20.62 -6.16 20.04
C LEU A 86 -21.17 -5.29 18.90
N GLY A 87 -21.58 -4.06 19.20
CA GLY A 87 -21.99 -3.07 18.21
C GLY A 87 -20.84 -2.25 17.62
N ALA A 88 -19.60 -2.40 18.12
CA ALA A 88 -18.45 -1.69 17.61
C ALA A 88 -17.96 -2.34 16.32
N VAL A 89 -17.79 -1.52 15.28
CA VAL A 89 -17.13 -1.95 14.04
C VAL A 89 -15.63 -2.01 14.31
N PRO A 90 -14.95 -3.15 14.03
CA PRO A 90 -13.51 -3.25 14.18
C PRO A 90 -12.78 -2.08 13.49
N PRO A 91 -11.75 -1.50 14.13
CA PRO A 91 -10.92 -0.49 13.48
C PRO A 91 -10.37 -1.01 12.14
N GLY A 92 -10.46 -0.20 11.09
CA GLY A 92 -9.99 -0.58 9.75
C GLY A 92 -10.96 -1.42 8.92
N SER A 93 -12.10 -1.88 9.47
CA SER A 93 -13.10 -2.69 8.73
C SER A 93 -14.32 -1.90 8.24
N ARG A 94 -14.32 -0.57 8.41
CA ARG A 94 -15.44 0.28 7.98
C ARG A 94 -15.47 0.40 6.47
N THR A 95 -16.59 0.01 5.86
CA THR A 95 -16.83 0.18 4.43
C THR A 95 -17.30 1.59 4.10
N SER A 96 -17.00 2.02 2.88
CA SER A 96 -17.55 3.23 2.26
C SER A 96 -18.70 2.84 1.32
N ALA A 97 -19.55 3.80 0.95
CA ALA A 97 -20.61 3.57 -0.03
C ALA A 97 -20.02 3.01 -1.35
N GLY A 98 -20.65 1.98 -1.90
CA GLY A 98 -20.19 1.31 -3.13
C GLY A 98 -19.04 0.30 -2.94
N PHE A 99 -18.53 0.13 -1.71
CA PHE A 99 -17.48 -0.85 -1.41
C PHE A 99 -17.94 -1.91 -0.41
N SER A 100 -17.50 -3.14 -0.62
CA SER A 100 -17.67 -4.30 0.25
C SER A 100 -16.36 -4.63 0.97
N LEU A 101 -16.46 -5.29 2.13
CA LEU A 101 -15.31 -5.83 2.84
C LEU A 101 -15.14 -7.30 2.44
N GLU A 102 -14.20 -7.58 1.56
CA GLU A 102 -13.96 -8.92 0.99
C GLU A 102 -13.11 -9.79 1.93
N TYR A 103 -12.16 -9.15 2.60
CA TYR A 103 -11.24 -9.81 3.51
C TYR A 103 -11.02 -8.95 4.75
N PHE A 104 -10.94 -9.59 5.92
CA PHE A 104 -10.56 -8.92 7.15
C PHE A 104 -9.89 -9.90 8.13
N ARG A 105 -8.69 -9.56 8.59
CA ARG A 105 -7.98 -10.26 9.65
C ARG A 105 -7.23 -9.29 10.55
N GLU A 106 -7.34 -9.51 11.86
CA GLU A 106 -6.49 -8.86 12.85
C GLU A 106 -5.34 -9.81 13.21
N GLY A 107 -4.13 -9.41 12.89
CA GLY A 107 -2.90 -10.16 13.14
C GLY A 107 -2.06 -9.58 14.27
N ARG A 108 -0.92 -10.23 14.52
CA ARG A 108 0.10 -9.70 15.43
C ARG A 108 0.84 -8.50 14.85
N THR A 109 1.06 -8.54 13.54
CA THR A 109 1.85 -7.54 12.81
C THR A 109 0.97 -6.36 12.43
N ALA A 110 -0.22 -6.62 11.89
CA ALA A 110 -1.14 -5.59 11.46
C ALA A 110 -2.60 -6.08 11.39
N THR A 111 -3.52 -5.13 11.29
CA THR A 111 -4.89 -5.39 10.81
C THR A 111 -4.92 -5.25 9.29
N VAL A 112 -5.29 -6.31 8.60
CA VAL A 112 -5.37 -6.38 7.13
C VAL A 112 -6.82 -6.45 6.69
N ALA A 113 -7.19 -5.58 5.76
CA ALA A 113 -8.51 -5.56 5.15
C ALA A 113 -8.39 -5.46 3.62
N VAL A 114 -9.25 -6.12 2.87
CA VAL A 114 -9.39 -5.89 1.42
C VAL A 114 -10.80 -5.37 1.16
N PHE A 115 -10.86 -4.20 0.53
CA PHE A 115 -12.11 -3.60 0.09
C PHE A 115 -12.33 -3.89 -1.39
N GLY A 116 -13.55 -4.31 -1.73
CA GLY A 116 -13.97 -4.67 -3.07
C GLY A 116 -14.97 -3.68 -3.65
N ARG A 117 -15.02 -3.60 -4.97
CA ARG A 117 -16.14 -2.99 -5.71
C ARG A 117 -16.57 -3.94 -6.82
N GLU A 118 -17.85 -4.31 -6.82
CA GLU A 118 -18.33 -5.42 -7.64
C GLU A 118 -18.27 -5.13 -9.14
N TRP A 119 -18.67 -3.92 -9.57
CA TRP A 119 -18.86 -3.63 -11.00
C TRP A 119 -17.56 -3.59 -11.81
N ASP A 120 -16.43 -3.17 -11.24
CA ASP A 120 -15.10 -3.23 -11.88
C ASP A 120 -14.14 -4.24 -11.26
N ASN A 121 -14.65 -5.08 -10.36
CA ASN A 121 -13.84 -6.01 -9.57
C ASN A 121 -12.65 -5.32 -8.86
N HIS A 122 -12.76 -4.04 -8.51
CA HIS A 122 -11.69 -3.33 -7.82
C HIS A 122 -11.35 -4.05 -6.51
N ARG A 123 -10.06 -4.05 -6.15
CA ARG A 123 -9.53 -4.50 -4.87
C ARG A 123 -8.57 -3.44 -4.33
N SER A 124 -8.70 -3.18 -3.03
CA SER A 124 -7.81 -2.28 -2.29
C SER A 124 -7.44 -2.92 -0.96
N LEU A 125 -6.18 -3.36 -0.84
CA LEU A 125 -5.63 -3.86 0.41
C LEU A 125 -5.27 -2.68 1.30
N ARG A 126 -5.68 -2.76 2.56
CA ARG A 126 -5.32 -1.82 3.61
C ARG A 126 -4.62 -2.51 4.76
N ILE A 127 -3.51 -1.94 5.21
CA ILE A 127 -2.76 -2.36 6.39
C ILE A 127 -2.91 -1.27 7.44
N ASN A 128 -3.40 -1.62 8.62
CA ASN A 128 -3.67 -0.67 9.71
C ASN A 128 -4.54 0.53 9.29
N GLY A 129 -5.42 0.33 8.29
CA GLY A 129 -6.30 1.36 7.74
C GLY A 129 -5.66 2.29 6.69
N VAL A 130 -4.38 2.11 6.37
CA VAL A 130 -3.69 2.78 5.26
C VAL A 130 -3.85 1.91 4.01
N GLU A 131 -4.22 2.53 2.89
CA GLU A 131 -4.27 1.84 1.59
C GLU A 131 -2.87 1.62 1.05
N GLU A 132 -2.52 0.36 0.78
CA GLU A 132 -1.18 -0.05 0.34
C GLU A 132 -1.23 -0.72 -1.04
N VAL A 133 -2.30 -1.47 -1.38
CA VAL A 133 -2.40 -2.18 -2.68
C VAL A 133 -3.77 -1.96 -3.34
N PRO A 134 -4.02 -0.79 -3.93
CA PRO A 134 -5.16 -0.57 -4.81
C PRO A 134 -4.86 -1.03 -6.24
N VAL A 135 -5.87 -1.53 -6.96
CA VAL A 135 -5.74 -1.98 -8.38
C VAL A 135 -6.22 -0.92 -9.38
N ASP A 136 -6.08 0.35 -9.04
CA ASP A 136 -6.28 1.45 -10.00
C ASP A 136 -5.15 1.51 -11.04
N GLN A 137 -5.37 2.26 -12.13
CA GLN A 137 -4.44 2.36 -13.25
C GLN A 137 -3.01 2.69 -12.81
N ALA A 138 -2.81 3.73 -12.00
CA ALA A 138 -1.48 4.20 -11.64
C ALA A 138 -0.75 3.26 -10.67
N SER A 139 -1.51 2.52 -9.87
CA SER A 139 -0.97 1.55 -8.92
C SER A 139 -0.59 0.24 -9.63
N LEU A 140 -1.40 -0.24 -10.57
CA LEU A 140 -1.04 -1.39 -11.42
C LEU A 140 0.18 -1.08 -12.30
N GLU A 141 0.28 0.13 -12.87
CA GLU A 141 1.49 0.57 -13.57
C GLU A 141 2.72 0.41 -12.66
N ALA A 142 2.63 0.83 -11.40
CA ALA A 142 3.75 0.75 -10.45
C ALA A 142 4.12 -0.70 -10.12
N PHE A 143 3.16 -1.56 -9.78
CA PHE A 143 3.46 -2.94 -9.39
C PHE A 143 4.03 -3.78 -10.55
N TYR A 144 3.50 -3.60 -11.78
CA TYR A 144 4.06 -4.30 -12.94
C TYR A 144 5.44 -3.75 -13.32
N LEU A 145 5.62 -2.43 -13.36
CA LEU A 145 6.95 -1.86 -13.64
C LEU A 145 7.98 -2.24 -12.57
N LEU A 146 7.58 -2.34 -11.29
CA LEU A 146 8.48 -2.74 -10.21
C LEU A 146 9.00 -4.17 -10.39
N GLY A 147 8.23 -5.04 -11.05
CA GLY A 147 8.68 -6.40 -11.42
C GLY A 147 9.43 -6.45 -12.74
N HIS A 148 9.02 -5.67 -13.75
CA HIS A 148 9.60 -5.76 -15.10
C HIS A 148 10.81 -4.87 -15.35
N LEU A 149 10.92 -3.69 -14.72
CA LEU A 149 12.08 -2.81 -14.90
C LEU A 149 13.38 -3.45 -14.41
N PRO A 150 13.46 -4.09 -13.22
CA PRO A 150 14.71 -4.68 -12.75
C PRO A 150 15.19 -5.79 -13.69
N TRP A 151 14.25 -6.58 -14.23
CA TRP A 151 14.51 -7.52 -15.31
C TRP A 151 15.02 -6.85 -16.58
N GLY A 152 14.42 -5.73 -17.01
CA GLY A 152 14.90 -4.97 -18.17
C GLY A 152 16.33 -4.46 -18.00
N TYR A 153 16.76 -4.15 -16.77
CA TYR A 153 18.15 -3.75 -16.48
C TYR A 153 19.12 -4.94 -16.33
N ASN A 154 18.63 -6.14 -16.03
CA ASN A 154 19.41 -7.37 -16.03
C ASN A 154 18.60 -8.56 -16.60
N PRO A 155 18.52 -8.71 -17.93
CA PRO A 155 17.72 -9.75 -18.60
C PRO A 155 18.24 -11.18 -18.44
N GLU A 156 19.39 -11.36 -17.79
CA GLU A 156 20.00 -12.66 -17.51
C GLU A 156 19.89 -13.05 -16.03
N ALA A 157 19.11 -12.28 -15.25
CA ALA A 157 18.89 -12.54 -13.84
C ALA A 157 18.26 -13.92 -13.58
N LYS A 158 18.75 -14.61 -12.54
CA LYS A 158 18.28 -15.96 -12.17
C LYS A 158 17.68 -15.99 -10.78
N THR A 159 18.26 -15.23 -9.86
CA THR A 159 17.93 -15.22 -8.45
C THR A 159 17.34 -13.87 -8.07
N VAL A 160 16.14 -13.90 -7.48
CA VAL A 160 15.43 -12.69 -7.08
C VAL A 160 15.01 -12.77 -5.62
N LEU A 161 15.22 -11.66 -4.89
CA LEU A 161 14.62 -11.43 -3.59
C LEU A 161 13.58 -10.31 -3.70
N ALA A 162 12.34 -10.60 -3.32
CA ALA A 162 11.31 -9.59 -3.07
C ALA A 162 11.19 -9.33 -1.56
N VAL A 163 11.29 -8.06 -1.17
CA VAL A 163 11.04 -7.59 0.19
C VAL A 163 9.63 -7.04 0.27
N ALA A 164 8.82 -7.66 1.14
CA ALA A 164 7.37 -7.55 1.23
C ALA A 164 6.62 -8.16 0.02
N MET A 165 5.41 -8.67 0.29
CA MET A 165 4.59 -9.36 -0.70
C MET A 165 3.46 -8.46 -1.23
N GLY A 166 2.83 -7.67 -0.34
CA GLY A 166 1.64 -6.89 -0.69
C GLY A 166 0.54 -7.77 -1.31
N GLY A 167 0.05 -7.40 -2.49
CA GLY A 167 -0.92 -8.21 -3.25
C GLY A 167 -0.29 -9.36 -4.04
N GLY A 168 1.04 -9.53 -4.00
CA GLY A 168 1.80 -10.47 -4.82
C GLY A 168 1.93 -10.06 -6.29
N ILE A 169 1.46 -8.86 -6.67
CA ILE A 169 1.40 -8.39 -8.07
C ILE A 169 2.80 -8.26 -8.66
N THR A 170 3.72 -7.64 -7.91
CA THR A 170 5.13 -7.51 -8.28
C THR A 170 5.81 -8.87 -8.42
N SER A 171 5.58 -9.80 -7.48
CA SER A 171 6.08 -11.18 -7.58
C SER A 171 5.55 -11.89 -8.83
N GLY A 172 4.27 -11.70 -9.16
CA GLY A 172 3.66 -12.20 -10.39
C GLY A 172 4.32 -11.67 -11.65
N ALA A 173 4.62 -10.37 -11.67
CA ALA A 173 5.32 -9.71 -12.78
C ALA A 173 6.79 -10.14 -12.92
N ILE A 174 7.46 -10.50 -11.82
CA ILE A 174 8.81 -11.08 -11.87
C ILE A 174 8.74 -12.49 -12.46
N LEU A 175 7.74 -13.29 -12.07
CA LEU A 175 7.61 -14.70 -12.49
C LEU A 175 7.18 -14.88 -13.95
N THR A 176 6.78 -13.82 -14.67
CA THR A 176 6.62 -13.93 -16.13
C THR A 176 7.97 -14.08 -16.84
N HIS A 177 9.06 -13.70 -16.17
CA HIS A 177 10.42 -13.81 -16.70
C HIS A 177 11.06 -15.16 -16.32
N PRO A 178 12.06 -15.63 -17.10
CA PRO A 178 12.71 -16.93 -16.90
C PRO A 178 13.71 -16.95 -15.72
N VAL A 179 13.35 -16.35 -14.59
CA VAL A 179 14.11 -16.49 -13.33
C VAL A 179 14.08 -17.95 -12.84
N GLU A 180 15.11 -18.36 -12.12
CA GLU A 180 15.23 -19.70 -11.53
C GLU A 180 14.56 -19.76 -10.14
N THR A 181 14.72 -18.72 -9.33
CA THR A 181 14.16 -18.63 -7.97
C THR A 181 13.73 -17.22 -7.62
N LEU A 182 12.56 -17.08 -7.00
CA LEU A 182 12.07 -15.85 -6.38
C LEU A 182 11.77 -16.12 -4.90
N VAL A 183 12.60 -15.60 -4.01
CA VAL A 183 12.35 -15.60 -2.57
C VAL A 183 11.58 -14.34 -2.22
N CYS A 184 10.50 -14.45 -1.46
CA CYS A 184 9.72 -13.31 -0.96
C CYS A 184 9.71 -13.32 0.57
N ALA A 185 10.31 -12.29 1.18
CA ALA A 185 10.32 -12.09 2.63
C ALA A 185 9.13 -11.22 3.04
N GLU A 186 8.15 -11.81 3.74
CA GLU A 186 6.93 -11.13 4.21
C GLU A 186 6.70 -11.36 5.70
N ILE A 187 6.61 -10.26 6.45
CA ILE A 187 6.50 -10.24 7.91
C ILE A 187 5.05 -10.46 8.40
N CYS A 188 4.06 -10.18 7.57
CA CYS A 188 2.64 -10.23 7.89
C CYS A 188 1.95 -11.42 7.22
N PRO A 189 1.66 -12.52 7.96
CA PRO A 189 0.99 -13.68 7.38
C PRO A 189 -0.44 -13.36 6.90
N GLU A 190 -1.09 -12.35 7.47
CA GLU A 190 -2.40 -11.88 7.03
C GLU A 190 -2.35 -11.26 5.62
N VAL A 191 -1.25 -10.60 5.24
CA VAL A 191 -1.04 -10.09 3.86
C VAL A 191 -0.89 -11.26 2.88
N VAL A 192 -0.11 -12.28 3.24
CA VAL A 192 0.05 -13.51 2.43
C VAL A 192 -1.31 -14.13 2.10
N LEU A 193 -2.17 -14.27 3.11
CA LEU A 193 -3.51 -14.82 2.92
C LEU A 193 -4.42 -13.90 2.10
N ALA A 194 -4.28 -12.58 2.25
CA ALA A 194 -5.04 -11.59 1.49
C ALA A 194 -4.64 -11.56 -0.01
N SER A 195 -3.43 -12.00 -0.37
CA SER A 195 -2.96 -12.03 -1.77
C SER A 195 -3.88 -12.83 -2.72
N ALA A 196 -4.67 -13.77 -2.20
CA ALA A 196 -5.64 -14.53 -2.99
C ALA A 196 -6.76 -13.66 -3.61
N GLU A 197 -7.05 -12.50 -3.01
CA GLU A 197 -7.98 -11.50 -3.55
C GLU A 197 -7.44 -10.81 -4.81
N PHE A 198 -6.13 -10.87 -5.06
CA PHE A 198 -5.44 -10.21 -6.17
C PHE A 198 -5.08 -11.18 -7.31
N ARG A 199 -5.65 -12.39 -7.31
CA ARG A 199 -5.32 -13.46 -8.28
C ARG A 199 -5.45 -13.08 -9.75
N GLU A 200 -6.30 -12.11 -10.07
CA GLU A 200 -6.48 -11.61 -11.45
C GLU A 200 -5.33 -10.73 -11.92
N HIS A 201 -4.55 -10.19 -10.97
CA HIS A 201 -3.43 -9.29 -11.26
C HIS A 201 -2.07 -9.93 -10.93
N ASN A 202 -2.01 -10.81 -9.93
CA ASN A 202 -0.75 -11.38 -9.47
C ASN A 202 -0.34 -12.69 -10.15
N GLY A 203 -1.19 -13.32 -10.95
CA GLY A 203 -0.82 -14.56 -11.64
C GLY A 203 -0.55 -15.77 -10.73
N ARG A 204 -0.96 -15.71 -9.44
CA ARG A 204 -0.84 -16.78 -8.44
C ARG A 204 0.61 -17.23 -8.19
N PRO A 205 1.47 -16.34 -7.65
CA PRO A 205 2.86 -16.69 -7.33
C PRO A 205 2.93 -17.86 -6.34
N ASP A 206 1.92 -18.02 -5.47
CA ASP A 206 1.80 -19.14 -4.53
C ASP A 206 1.72 -20.53 -5.16
N LEU A 207 1.45 -20.62 -6.47
CA LEU A 207 1.39 -21.87 -7.22
C LEU A 207 2.63 -22.09 -8.11
N ASP A 208 3.51 -21.11 -8.23
CA ASP A 208 4.72 -21.22 -9.05
C ASP A 208 5.82 -21.95 -8.26
N PRO A 209 6.41 -23.04 -8.81
CA PRO A 209 7.46 -23.78 -8.11
C PRO A 209 8.76 -23.00 -7.88
N ARG A 210 8.94 -21.87 -8.55
CA ARG A 210 10.10 -20.97 -8.37
C ARG A 210 9.90 -19.98 -7.22
N PHE A 211 8.68 -19.85 -6.72
CA PHE A 211 8.34 -18.91 -5.65
C PHE A 211 8.52 -19.57 -4.27
N GLU A 212 9.35 -18.95 -3.44
CA GLU A 212 9.54 -19.34 -2.05
C GLU A 212 9.10 -18.19 -1.13
N LEU A 213 8.14 -18.46 -0.26
CA LEU A 213 7.71 -17.50 0.75
C LEU A 213 8.44 -17.74 2.07
N VAL A 214 9.10 -16.70 2.57
CA VAL A 214 9.77 -16.69 3.87
C VAL A 214 9.06 -15.72 4.81
N GLY A 215 8.56 -16.25 5.92
CA GLY A 215 7.90 -15.46 6.96
C GLY A 215 8.91 -14.73 7.86
N ASP A 216 9.51 -13.65 7.37
CA ASP A 216 10.48 -12.83 8.10
C ASP A 216 10.38 -11.35 7.70
N ASP A 217 10.95 -10.48 8.52
CA ASP A 217 11.21 -9.09 8.15
C ASP A 217 12.29 -9.05 7.05
N GLY A 218 12.03 -8.33 5.96
CA GLY A 218 12.95 -8.34 4.81
C GLY A 218 14.35 -7.80 5.10
N ARG A 219 14.46 -6.83 6.02
CA ARG A 219 15.77 -6.34 6.47
C ARG A 219 16.46 -7.36 7.38
N ASN A 220 15.74 -7.98 8.29
CA ASN A 220 16.27 -9.06 9.13
C ASN A 220 16.72 -10.27 8.30
N PHE A 221 15.96 -10.64 7.27
CA PHE A 221 16.31 -11.69 6.33
C PHE A 221 17.66 -11.40 5.65
N LEU A 222 17.84 -10.19 5.09
CA LEU A 222 19.09 -9.76 4.45
C LEU A 222 20.29 -9.71 5.41
N LEU A 223 20.05 -9.40 6.69
CA LEU A 223 21.09 -9.44 7.74
C LEU A 223 21.47 -10.88 8.11
N GLY A 224 20.52 -11.81 8.03
CA GLY A 224 20.68 -13.21 8.45
C GLY A 224 21.25 -14.15 7.40
N THR A 225 21.25 -13.75 6.12
CA THR A 225 21.77 -14.56 5.01
C THR A 225 23.05 -13.96 4.44
N ASP A 226 23.95 -14.81 3.91
CA ASP A 226 25.10 -14.38 3.10
C ASP A 226 24.88 -14.52 1.59
N GLU A 227 23.71 -15.00 1.20
CA GLU A 227 23.31 -15.14 -0.21
C GLU A 227 23.24 -13.79 -0.90
N ARG A 228 23.52 -13.83 -2.20
CA ARG A 228 23.43 -12.69 -3.10
C ARG A 228 22.40 -12.99 -4.18
N TYR A 229 21.83 -11.92 -4.73
CA TYR A 229 20.75 -12.00 -5.69
C TYR A 229 21.08 -11.16 -6.92
N ASP A 230 20.66 -11.63 -8.09
CA ASP A 230 20.74 -10.84 -9.31
C ASP A 230 19.79 -9.64 -9.24
N LEU A 231 18.61 -9.82 -8.63
CA LEU A 231 17.62 -8.77 -8.42
C LEU A 231 17.18 -8.71 -6.94
N ILE A 232 17.15 -7.51 -6.36
CA ILE A 232 16.48 -7.25 -5.07
C ILE A 232 15.40 -6.20 -5.27
N VAL A 233 14.14 -6.59 -5.09
CA VAL A 233 12.97 -5.72 -5.32
C VAL A 233 12.31 -5.42 -3.98
N CYS A 234 12.29 -4.15 -3.59
CA CYS A 234 11.67 -3.67 -2.36
C CYS A 234 10.29 -3.07 -2.65
N ASP A 235 9.25 -3.87 -2.46
CA ASP A 235 7.83 -3.51 -2.64
C ASP A 235 7.16 -3.24 -1.29
N ALA A 236 7.83 -2.40 -0.49
CA ALA A 236 7.43 -2.13 0.89
C ALA A 236 6.24 -1.17 0.98
N THR A 237 5.56 -1.18 2.13
CA THR A 237 4.48 -0.22 2.42
C THR A 237 5.00 1.22 2.49
N HIS A 238 4.09 2.19 2.55
CA HIS A 238 4.42 3.62 2.63
C HIS A 238 5.57 3.95 3.63
N PRO A 239 6.56 4.79 3.28
CA PRO A 239 7.73 5.10 4.13
C PRO A 239 7.37 5.80 5.45
N GLY A 240 6.17 6.36 5.53
CA GLY A 240 5.60 6.94 6.75
C GLY A 240 4.98 5.93 7.72
N SER A 241 4.85 4.67 7.32
CA SER A 241 4.28 3.60 8.13
C SER A 241 5.32 3.09 9.13
N SER A 242 4.86 2.72 10.33
CA SER A 242 5.71 2.25 11.43
C SER A 242 6.55 1.03 11.10
N GLU A 243 6.07 0.24 10.15
CA GLU A 243 6.59 -1.03 9.67
C GLU A 243 7.60 -0.91 8.52
N SER A 244 7.76 0.26 7.88
CA SER A 244 8.51 0.36 6.61
C SER A 244 9.58 1.45 6.55
N TRP A 245 9.53 2.49 7.38
CA TRP A 245 10.51 3.60 7.33
C TRP A 245 12.00 3.16 7.38
N LEU A 246 12.31 2.04 8.04
CA LEU A 246 13.66 1.46 8.12
C LEU A 246 14.19 0.93 6.79
N LEU A 247 13.31 0.68 5.83
CA LEU A 247 13.61 0.23 4.46
C LEU A 247 13.96 1.40 3.52
N TYR A 248 14.02 2.63 4.05
CA TYR A 248 14.36 3.84 3.28
C TYR A 248 15.60 4.56 3.84
N THR A 249 16.53 3.81 4.44
CA THR A 249 17.73 4.34 5.12
C THR A 249 19.00 4.01 4.34
N GLU A 250 20.07 4.79 4.52
CA GLU A 250 21.39 4.48 3.94
C GLU A 250 21.88 3.10 4.38
N GLU A 251 21.69 2.73 5.64
CA GLU A 251 22.12 1.44 6.17
C GLU A 251 21.38 0.27 5.53
N PHE A 252 20.06 0.41 5.32
CA PHE A 252 19.30 -0.62 4.59
C PHE A 252 19.69 -0.69 3.12
N TYR A 253 19.80 0.44 2.42
CA TYR A 253 20.23 0.42 1.02
C TYR A 253 21.65 -0.14 0.87
N SER A 254 22.56 0.16 1.81
CA SER A 254 23.92 -0.39 1.80
C SER A 254 23.92 -1.89 2.01
N LEU A 255 23.02 -2.39 2.87
CA LEU A 255 22.78 -3.82 3.04
C LEU A 255 22.27 -4.44 1.74
N VAL A 256 21.27 -3.85 1.08
CA VAL A 256 20.77 -4.30 -0.22
C VAL A 256 21.90 -4.37 -1.25
N LEU A 257 22.65 -3.29 -1.44
CA LEU A 257 23.80 -3.25 -2.35
C LEU A 257 24.84 -4.33 -2.04
N SER A 258 25.10 -4.59 -0.75
CA SER A 258 26.06 -5.62 -0.33
C SER A 258 25.60 -7.05 -0.64
N ARG A 259 24.30 -7.27 -0.89
CA ARG A 259 23.66 -8.55 -1.23
C ARG A 259 23.32 -8.68 -2.71
N LEU A 260 23.74 -7.75 -3.56
CA LEU A 260 23.65 -7.94 -5.01
C LEU A 260 24.81 -8.81 -5.52
N GLU A 261 24.54 -9.64 -6.53
CA GLU A 261 25.56 -10.24 -7.38
C GLU A 261 26.24 -9.17 -8.26
N PRO A 262 27.42 -9.44 -8.85
CA PRO A 262 27.98 -8.60 -9.91
C PRO A 262 26.97 -8.43 -11.06
N GLY A 263 26.80 -7.21 -11.56
CA GLY A 263 25.73 -6.86 -12.49
C GLY A 263 24.30 -6.87 -11.89
N GLY A 264 24.16 -7.10 -10.58
CA GLY A 264 22.86 -7.14 -9.92
C GLY A 264 22.18 -5.78 -9.84
N VAL A 265 20.85 -5.79 -9.77
CA VAL A 265 20.00 -4.60 -9.79
C VAL A 265 19.06 -4.59 -8.59
N ALA A 266 19.04 -3.49 -7.86
CA ALA A 266 18.05 -3.22 -6.83
C ALA A 266 16.95 -2.31 -7.37
N ALA A 267 15.73 -2.51 -6.87
CA ALA A 267 14.58 -1.66 -7.16
C ALA A 267 13.81 -1.30 -5.89
N GLN A 268 13.37 -0.06 -5.80
CA GLN A 268 12.64 0.46 -4.65
C GLN A 268 11.37 1.17 -5.12
N TRP A 269 10.23 0.74 -4.57
CA TRP A 269 8.97 1.46 -4.71
C TRP A 269 8.93 2.70 -3.82
N VAL A 270 8.49 3.84 -4.39
CA VAL A 270 8.34 5.11 -3.67
C VAL A 270 6.99 5.76 -4.03
N PRO A 271 6.11 6.04 -3.06
CA PRO A 271 4.86 6.75 -3.32
C PRO A 271 5.11 8.25 -3.47
N LEU A 272 4.42 8.91 -4.40
CA LEU A 272 4.43 10.37 -4.51
C LEU A 272 3.29 11.04 -3.73
N HIS A 273 2.34 10.23 -3.24
CA HIS A 273 1.22 10.66 -2.41
C HIS A 273 1.60 10.57 -0.93
N ARG A 274 1.06 11.46 -0.08
CA ARG A 274 1.41 11.58 1.35
C ARG A 274 2.92 11.68 1.63
N LEU A 275 3.68 12.19 0.67
CA LEU A 275 5.13 12.31 0.76
C LEU A 275 5.54 13.75 0.42
N PRO A 276 5.83 14.61 1.41
CA PRO A 276 6.28 15.97 1.17
C PRO A 276 7.49 15.99 0.23
N VAL A 277 7.56 17.01 -0.63
CA VAL A 277 8.63 17.13 -1.65
C VAL A 277 10.05 17.08 -1.08
N GLU A 278 10.24 17.65 0.11
CA GLU A 278 11.52 17.57 0.83
C GLU A 278 11.91 16.14 1.26
N GLU A 279 10.92 15.31 1.60
CA GLU A 279 11.15 13.92 1.98
C GLU A 279 11.39 13.05 0.75
N PHE A 280 10.65 13.28 -0.33
CA PHE A 280 10.90 12.60 -1.60
C PHE A 280 12.31 12.89 -2.12
N GLY A 281 12.72 14.16 -2.12
CA GLY A 281 14.09 14.56 -2.42
C GLY A 281 15.12 13.90 -1.49
N ARG A 282 14.82 13.78 -0.19
CA ARG A 282 15.68 13.04 0.75
C ARG A 282 15.80 11.56 0.41
N ILE A 283 14.71 10.89 0.04
CA ILE A 283 14.72 9.47 -0.34
C ILE A 283 15.59 9.26 -1.59
N ILE A 284 15.42 10.09 -2.63
CA ILE A 284 16.27 10.06 -3.83
C ILE A 284 17.74 10.28 -3.47
N ALA A 285 18.03 11.29 -2.63
CA ALA A 285 19.39 11.58 -2.21
C ALA A 285 20.01 10.43 -1.39
N THR A 286 19.22 9.79 -0.52
CA THR A 286 19.65 8.61 0.26
C THR A 286 19.99 7.44 -0.66
N TRP A 287 19.15 7.19 -1.67
CA TRP A 287 19.40 6.15 -2.69
C TRP A 287 20.69 6.42 -3.47
N GLY A 288 20.83 7.62 -4.03
CA GLY A 288 21.99 8.02 -4.84
C GLY A 288 23.31 8.19 -4.07
N ARG A 289 23.29 8.21 -2.73
CA ARG A 289 24.51 8.14 -1.91
C ARG A 289 25.07 6.74 -1.77
N VAL A 290 24.20 5.73 -1.88
CA VAL A 290 24.57 4.34 -1.69
C VAL A 290 24.88 3.69 -3.03
N PHE A 291 24.00 3.86 -4.03
CA PHE A 291 24.16 3.25 -5.34
C PHE A 291 24.99 4.16 -6.27
N PRO A 292 26.13 3.66 -6.81
CA PRO A 292 26.93 4.39 -7.78
C PRO A 292 26.19 4.73 -9.07
N GLU A 293 25.31 3.82 -9.51
CA GLU A 293 24.53 3.96 -10.73
C GLU A 293 23.05 3.89 -10.41
N VAL A 294 22.29 4.89 -10.90
CA VAL A 294 20.89 5.10 -10.51
C VAL A 294 20.03 5.46 -11.71
N ALA A 295 18.77 5.03 -11.67
CA ALA A 295 17.75 5.44 -12.61
C ALA A 295 16.42 5.63 -11.87
N VAL A 296 15.62 6.64 -12.24
CA VAL A 296 14.32 6.91 -11.62
C VAL A 296 13.24 6.91 -12.67
N HIS A 297 12.25 6.06 -12.50
CA HIS A 297 11.11 5.90 -13.39
C HIS A 297 9.85 6.44 -12.73
N SER A 298 8.92 6.95 -13.53
CA SER A 298 7.57 7.31 -13.07
C SER A 298 6.57 6.21 -13.44
N ALA A 299 5.66 5.91 -12.54
CA ALA A 299 4.55 4.99 -12.76
C ALA A 299 3.22 5.69 -12.44
N GLY A 300 2.42 5.91 -13.49
CA GLY A 300 1.13 6.56 -13.47
C GLY A 300 1.09 7.96 -12.86
N GLY A 301 2.26 8.62 -12.78
CA GLY A 301 2.42 9.90 -12.12
C GLY A 301 2.05 9.88 -10.64
N ARG A 302 1.92 8.71 -9.98
CA ARG A 302 1.57 8.55 -8.55
C ARG A 302 2.68 7.87 -7.75
N HIS A 303 3.58 7.17 -8.43
CA HIS A 303 4.69 6.43 -7.84
C HIS A 303 5.97 6.68 -8.64
N ALA A 304 7.10 6.56 -7.96
CA ALA A 304 8.41 6.45 -8.58
C ALA A 304 9.01 5.07 -8.29
N ILE A 305 9.81 4.57 -9.22
CA ILE A 305 10.60 3.35 -9.05
C ILE A 305 12.06 3.75 -9.17
N LEU A 306 12.80 3.58 -8.08
CA LEU A 306 14.24 3.82 -8.06
C LEU A 306 14.94 2.53 -8.43
N ILE A 307 15.87 2.62 -9.37
CA ILE A 307 16.75 1.53 -9.79
C ILE A 307 18.17 1.88 -9.37
N GLY A 308 18.92 0.88 -8.92
CA GLY A 308 20.26 1.06 -8.37
C GLY A 308 21.14 -0.14 -8.65
N SER A 309 22.40 0.11 -9.02
CA SER A 309 23.42 -0.94 -9.19
C SER A 309 24.80 -0.43 -8.81
N ALA A 310 25.72 -1.37 -8.57
CA ALA A 310 27.15 -1.10 -8.47
C ALA A 310 27.80 -0.84 -9.84
N GLU A 311 27.14 -1.29 -10.93
CA GLU A 311 27.65 -1.26 -12.29
C GLU A 311 26.75 -0.42 -13.21
N PRO A 312 27.26 0.06 -14.37
CA PRO A 312 26.49 0.88 -15.30
C PRO A 312 25.15 0.26 -15.70
N LEU A 313 24.08 1.03 -15.56
CA LEU A 313 22.72 0.61 -15.90
C LEU A 313 22.46 0.78 -17.39
N GLN A 314 21.96 -0.28 -18.04
CA GLN A 314 21.45 -0.24 -19.40
C GLN A 314 20.08 -0.94 -19.45
N LEU A 315 19.04 -0.19 -19.83
CA LEU A 315 17.69 -0.74 -19.94
C LEU A 315 17.51 -1.43 -21.30
N ASP A 316 17.21 -2.74 -21.27
CA ASP A 316 16.72 -3.51 -22.41
C ASP A 316 15.18 -3.57 -22.36
N ILE A 317 14.54 -2.63 -23.06
CA ILE A 317 13.06 -2.55 -23.12
C ILE A 317 12.49 -3.77 -23.85
N GLU A 318 13.13 -4.24 -24.92
CA GLU A 318 12.67 -5.40 -25.69
C GLU A 318 12.59 -6.65 -24.77
N ALA A 319 13.58 -6.84 -23.89
CA ALA A 319 13.57 -7.93 -22.92
C ALA A 319 12.33 -7.95 -22.01
N MET A 320 11.76 -6.79 -21.68
CA MET A 320 10.57 -6.70 -20.83
C MET A 320 9.31 -7.25 -21.51
N PHE A 321 9.28 -7.27 -22.85
CA PHE A 321 8.12 -7.69 -23.65
C PHE A 321 8.31 -9.08 -24.29
N ARG A 322 9.45 -9.76 -24.10
CA ARG A 322 9.73 -11.06 -24.74
C ARG A 322 8.74 -12.16 -24.36
N ASP A 323 8.31 -12.20 -23.10
CA ASP A 323 7.30 -13.17 -22.64
C ASP A 323 5.89 -12.62 -22.86
N SER A 324 4.99 -13.47 -23.36
CA SER A 324 3.62 -13.07 -23.70
C SER A 324 2.77 -12.65 -22.50
N LEU A 325 3.03 -13.18 -21.29
CA LEU A 325 2.35 -12.75 -20.07
C LEU A 325 2.92 -11.42 -19.57
N ALA A 326 4.24 -11.23 -19.66
CA ALA A 326 4.88 -9.94 -19.36
C ALA A 326 4.35 -8.84 -20.30
N GLU A 327 4.29 -9.10 -21.61
CA GLU A 327 3.69 -8.20 -22.59
C GLU A 327 2.24 -7.90 -22.23
N ALA A 328 1.43 -8.91 -21.89
CA ALA A 328 0.04 -8.71 -21.52
C ALA A 328 -0.13 -7.81 -20.28
N GLN A 329 0.73 -7.95 -19.26
CA GLN A 329 0.72 -7.12 -18.06
C GLN A 329 1.04 -5.66 -18.38
N LEU A 330 2.14 -5.41 -19.11
CA LEU A 330 2.54 -4.06 -19.55
C LEU A 330 1.49 -3.42 -20.47
N VAL A 331 0.94 -4.19 -21.41
CA VAL A 331 -0.10 -3.74 -22.34
C VAL A 331 -1.40 -3.40 -21.62
N ALA A 332 -1.77 -4.15 -20.58
CA ALA A 332 -2.96 -3.94 -19.78
C ALA A 332 -2.95 -2.60 -19.05
N THR A 333 -1.77 -2.06 -18.73
CA THR A 333 -1.59 -0.73 -18.14
C THR A 333 -1.20 0.34 -19.17
N GLY A 334 -1.29 0.06 -20.47
CA GLY A 334 -1.12 1.05 -21.52
C GLY A 334 0.30 1.19 -22.06
N PHE A 335 1.30 0.48 -21.52
CA PHE A 335 2.65 0.48 -22.09
C PHE A 335 2.72 -0.27 -23.41
N ARG A 336 3.64 0.12 -24.28
CA ARG A 336 3.95 -0.54 -25.55
C ARG A 336 5.45 -0.52 -25.75
N GLU A 337 6.01 -1.61 -26.27
CA GLU A 337 7.43 -1.72 -26.61
C GLU A 337 7.90 -0.57 -27.52
N SER A 338 7.06 -0.16 -28.47
CA SER A 338 7.36 0.94 -29.40
C SER A 338 7.32 2.34 -28.78
N GLU A 339 6.77 2.51 -27.57
CA GLU A 339 6.60 3.80 -26.89
C GLU A 339 7.60 3.95 -25.74
N VAL A 340 8.88 3.74 -26.05
CA VAL A 340 10.01 3.71 -25.12
C VAL A 340 10.13 4.94 -24.21
N GLN A 341 9.62 6.10 -24.65
CA GLN A 341 9.66 7.34 -23.88
C GLN A 341 8.91 7.28 -22.54
N PHE A 342 8.00 6.33 -22.35
CA PHE A 342 7.29 6.12 -21.08
C PHE A 342 7.96 5.08 -20.17
N LEU A 343 8.95 4.35 -20.70
CA LEU A 343 9.71 3.31 -20.00
C LEU A 343 11.14 3.73 -19.70
N ASN A 344 11.65 4.75 -20.39
CA ASN A 344 12.95 5.33 -20.09
C ASN A 344 12.94 6.04 -18.73
N PRO A 345 14.08 6.05 -18.02
CA PRO A 345 14.18 6.78 -16.78
C PRO A 345 14.02 8.29 -17.01
N ILE A 346 13.32 8.95 -16.10
CA ILE A 346 13.22 10.41 -16.04
C ILE A 346 14.52 11.02 -15.51
N LEU A 347 15.15 10.36 -14.54
CA LEU A 347 16.44 10.79 -13.99
C LEU A 347 17.44 9.64 -14.05
N SER A 348 18.68 9.96 -14.40
CA SER A 348 19.81 9.03 -14.37
C SER A 348 20.87 9.50 -13.37
N THR A 349 21.97 8.75 -13.28
CA THR A 349 23.13 9.10 -12.44
C THR A 349 23.72 10.48 -12.74
N GLY A 350 23.53 11.02 -13.96
CA GLY A 350 23.99 12.36 -14.33
C GLY A 350 23.22 13.45 -13.58
N GLU A 351 21.90 13.40 -13.63
CA GLU A 351 20.99 14.41 -13.06
C GLU A 351 20.92 14.32 -11.53
N ILE A 352 21.01 13.11 -10.96
CA ILE A 352 20.87 12.90 -9.51
C ILE A 352 22.11 13.32 -8.73
N ARG A 353 23.30 13.23 -9.34
CA ARG A 353 24.57 13.43 -8.62
C ARG A 353 24.76 14.84 -8.05
N PRO A 354 24.49 15.94 -8.79
CA PRO A 354 24.53 17.28 -8.22
C PRO A 354 23.52 17.46 -7.07
N PHE A 355 22.36 16.81 -7.17
CA PHE A 355 21.33 16.85 -6.12
C PHE A 355 21.77 16.10 -4.85
N VAL A 356 22.45 14.95 -4.99
CA VAL A 356 23.07 14.19 -3.90
C VAL A 356 24.21 14.94 -3.22
N GLU A 357 25.03 15.67 -3.99
CA GLU A 357 26.16 16.47 -3.49
C GLU A 357 25.73 17.77 -2.77
N SER A 358 24.44 18.10 -2.81
CA SER A 358 23.86 19.26 -2.11
C SER A 358 23.66 19.01 -0.60
N ASP A 359 23.22 20.04 0.13
CA ASP A 359 22.94 20.00 1.58
C ASP A 359 21.71 19.15 1.99
N VAL A 360 21.09 18.41 1.05
CA VAL A 360 19.95 17.52 1.35
C VAL A 360 20.40 16.38 2.25
N LYS A 361 19.94 16.34 3.51
CA LYS A 361 20.26 15.25 4.46
C LYS A 361 19.64 13.92 4.04
N SER A 362 20.30 12.80 4.34
CA SER A 362 19.78 11.43 4.15
C SER A 362 18.85 10.96 5.26
N ASN A 363 18.10 9.89 4.96
CA ASN A 363 17.51 9.03 5.97
C ASN A 363 18.56 8.03 6.47
N THR A 364 18.74 7.95 7.79
CA THR A 364 19.64 7.00 8.46
C THR A 364 18.89 6.30 9.59
N ASP A 365 19.37 5.14 10.03
CA ASP A 365 18.78 4.44 11.18
C ASP A 365 18.67 5.33 12.44
N ASN A 366 19.66 6.20 12.64
CA ASN A 366 19.69 7.12 13.79
C ASN A 366 18.80 8.35 13.60
N LEU A 367 18.53 8.74 12.35
CA LEU A 367 17.76 9.91 11.99
C LEU A 367 17.02 9.68 10.66
N ALA A 368 15.79 9.19 10.76
CA ALA A 368 14.91 8.96 9.62
C ALA A 368 13.67 9.86 9.72
N PRO A 369 13.70 11.11 9.21
CA PRO A 369 12.53 11.98 9.28
C PRO A 369 11.29 11.44 8.55
N CYS A 370 11.46 10.47 7.64
CA CYS A 370 10.37 9.76 6.98
C CYS A 370 9.46 9.00 8.00
N GLN A 371 9.98 8.59 9.15
CA GLN A 371 9.20 7.95 10.23
C GLN A 371 8.04 8.82 10.74
N PHE A 372 8.13 10.15 10.58
CA PHE A 372 7.15 11.09 11.12
C PHE A 372 6.27 11.75 10.06
N LEU A 373 6.19 11.18 8.84
CA LEU A 373 5.43 11.74 7.72
C LEU A 373 3.95 11.95 8.02
N ILE A 374 3.32 11.01 8.73
CA ILE A 374 1.89 11.10 9.10
C ILE A 374 1.57 12.40 9.85
N ARG A 375 2.53 12.98 10.59
CA ARG A 375 2.36 14.26 11.29
C ARG A 375 2.60 15.48 10.39
N LYS A 376 3.29 15.30 9.26
CA LYS A 376 3.67 16.36 8.33
C LYS A 376 2.64 16.57 7.21
N CYS A 377 1.86 15.55 6.87
CA CYS A 377 0.81 15.62 5.84
C CYS A 377 -0.58 15.63 6.49
N SER A 378 -1.10 16.82 6.85
CA SER A 378 -2.42 16.97 7.48
C SER A 378 -3.54 17.39 6.52
N GLY A 379 -3.37 17.16 5.20
CA GLY A 379 -4.29 17.61 4.15
C GLY A 379 -4.70 16.48 3.20
N ASP A 380 -5.16 16.87 2.00
CA ASP A 380 -5.45 15.92 0.93
C ASP A 380 -4.18 15.13 0.56
N PRO A 381 -4.21 13.79 0.67
CA PRO A 381 -3.05 12.94 0.42
C PRO A 381 -2.49 13.00 -1.00
N GLN A 382 -3.27 13.47 -1.98
CA GLN A 382 -2.85 13.53 -3.38
C GLN A 382 -2.07 14.80 -3.72
N LEU A 383 -2.13 15.85 -2.88
CA LEU A 383 -1.50 17.15 -3.17
C LEU A 383 0.01 17.05 -3.43
N THR A 384 0.69 16.14 -2.75
CA THR A 384 2.14 15.98 -2.89
C THR A 384 2.54 15.34 -4.23
N ILE A 385 1.60 14.70 -4.93
CA ILE A 385 1.89 13.98 -6.18
C ILE A 385 2.40 14.94 -7.25
N GLY A 386 1.66 16.02 -7.50
CA GLY A 386 2.04 17.02 -8.50
C GLY A 386 3.33 17.75 -8.15
N GLU A 387 3.57 18.02 -6.86
CA GLU A 387 4.82 18.64 -6.37
C GLU A 387 6.03 17.74 -6.60
N ASN A 388 5.91 16.44 -6.29
CA ASN A 388 6.97 15.46 -6.48
C ASN A 388 7.28 15.18 -7.95
N MET A 389 6.24 15.04 -8.78
CA MET A 389 6.40 14.92 -10.23
C MET A 389 7.10 16.14 -10.80
N SER A 390 6.72 17.34 -10.35
CA SER A 390 7.35 18.60 -10.79
C SER A 390 8.82 18.67 -10.36
N LEU A 391 9.17 18.18 -9.16
CA LEU A 391 10.57 18.06 -8.73
C LEU A 391 11.34 17.14 -9.68
N MET A 392 10.85 15.93 -9.97
CA MET A 392 11.54 15.00 -10.89
C MET A 392 11.76 15.64 -12.26
N LEU A 393 10.72 16.20 -12.87
CA LEU A 393 10.83 16.80 -14.19
C LEU A 393 11.71 18.06 -14.19
N SER A 394 11.85 18.76 -13.07
CA SER A 394 12.75 19.93 -12.96
C SER A 394 14.23 19.56 -12.87
N LEU A 395 14.53 18.32 -12.47
CA LEU A 395 15.90 17.80 -12.39
C LEU A 395 16.34 17.19 -13.73
N ASP A 396 15.41 16.83 -14.60
CA ASP A 396 15.68 16.38 -15.96
C ASP A 396 16.13 17.56 -16.83
N THR A 397 17.43 17.64 -17.11
CA THR A 397 18.02 18.75 -17.86
C THR A 397 17.95 18.60 -19.37
N ASP A 398 17.69 17.38 -19.86
CA ASP A 398 17.75 17.01 -21.28
C ASP A 398 16.37 16.62 -21.86
N GLY A 399 15.35 16.43 -21.00
CA GLY A 399 14.03 15.96 -21.39
C GLY A 399 13.16 16.98 -22.12
N GLU A 400 12.58 16.55 -23.25
CA GLU A 400 11.42 17.22 -23.81
C GLU A 400 10.20 17.02 -22.90
N THR A 401 9.45 18.09 -22.63
CA THR A 401 8.21 18.00 -21.84
C THR A 401 7.21 17.06 -22.49
N ASN A 402 6.97 15.91 -21.86
CA ASN A 402 5.98 14.93 -22.31
C ASN A 402 4.56 15.38 -21.94
N PRO A 403 3.64 15.56 -22.90
CA PRO A 403 2.25 15.96 -22.62
C PRO A 403 1.51 15.02 -21.67
N VAL A 404 1.83 13.72 -21.68
CA VAL A 404 1.22 12.74 -20.77
C VAL A 404 1.66 13.00 -19.33
N PHE A 405 2.94 13.24 -19.05
CA PHE A 405 3.40 13.55 -17.69
C PHE A 405 2.78 14.86 -17.18
N THR A 406 2.68 15.87 -18.06
CA THR A 406 1.98 17.12 -17.73
C THR A 406 0.50 16.87 -17.42
N GLY A 407 -0.17 16.06 -18.25
CA GLY A 407 -1.56 15.67 -18.05
C GLY A 407 -1.77 14.89 -16.75
N GLN A 408 -0.84 14.00 -16.37
CA GLN A 408 -0.87 13.28 -15.09
C GLN A 408 -0.74 14.22 -13.89
N ILE A 409 0.15 15.22 -13.95
CA ILE A 409 0.25 16.26 -12.91
C ILE A 409 -1.08 17.00 -12.76
N VAL A 410 -1.70 17.39 -13.88
CA VAL A 410 -2.99 18.10 -13.89
C VAL A 410 -4.13 17.19 -13.38
N TYR A 411 -4.12 15.91 -13.74
CA TYR A 411 -5.06 14.89 -13.26
C TYR A 411 -5.00 14.75 -11.74
N TRP A 412 -3.81 14.56 -11.18
CA TRP A 412 -3.63 14.38 -9.73
C TRP A 412 -3.88 15.66 -8.91
N ASN A 413 -3.89 16.83 -9.55
CA ASN A 413 -4.39 18.08 -8.97
C ASN A 413 -5.92 18.24 -9.08
N SER A 414 -6.65 17.16 -9.39
CA SER A 414 -8.10 17.12 -9.53
C SER A 414 -8.68 18.03 -10.63
N MET A 415 -7.86 18.42 -11.62
CA MET A 415 -8.28 19.24 -12.76
C MET A 415 -8.63 18.37 -13.98
N LEU A 416 -9.63 17.49 -13.81
CA LEU A 416 -9.95 16.45 -14.80
C LEU A 416 -10.24 16.97 -16.22
N PRO A 417 -11.00 18.06 -16.44
CA PRO A 417 -11.25 18.57 -17.79
C PRO A 417 -9.97 19.04 -18.49
N GLN A 418 -9.09 19.74 -17.77
CA GLN A 418 -7.81 20.22 -18.29
C GLN A 418 -6.86 19.05 -18.58
N ALA A 419 -6.84 18.03 -17.72
CA ALA A 419 -6.07 16.81 -17.96
C ALA A 419 -6.54 16.11 -19.24
N ALA A 420 -7.86 15.95 -19.41
CA ALA A 420 -8.43 15.34 -20.62
C ALA A 420 -8.11 16.13 -21.89
N GLU A 421 -8.05 17.46 -21.84
CA GLU A 421 -7.63 18.30 -22.97
C GLU A 421 -6.16 18.06 -23.32
N LEU A 422 -5.27 18.01 -22.32
CA LEU A 422 -3.86 17.71 -22.52
C LEU A 422 -3.64 16.34 -23.18
N PHE A 423 -4.33 15.30 -22.70
CA PHE A 423 -4.22 13.96 -23.30
C PHE A 423 -4.80 13.87 -24.72
N ARG A 424 -5.71 14.77 -25.12
CA ARG A 424 -6.23 14.87 -26.49
C ARG A 424 -5.33 15.66 -27.43
N SER A 425 -4.46 16.49 -26.88
CA SER A 425 -3.68 17.48 -27.65
C SER A 425 -2.50 16.88 -28.43
N GLU A 426 -2.21 15.58 -28.27
CA GLU A 426 -1.17 14.90 -29.04
C GLU A 426 -1.54 14.78 -30.54
N PRO A 427 -0.65 15.17 -31.48
CA PRO A 427 -0.91 15.10 -32.92
C PRO A 427 -1.20 13.67 -33.41
N VAL A 428 -0.58 12.68 -32.78
CA VAL A 428 -0.85 11.25 -32.93
C VAL A 428 -0.96 10.67 -31.52
N PRO A 429 -2.15 10.26 -31.06
CA PRO A 429 -2.32 9.78 -29.69
C PRO A 429 -1.51 8.50 -29.46
N THR A 430 -0.61 8.52 -28.49
CA THR A 430 0.08 7.33 -27.98
C THR A 430 -0.91 6.36 -27.30
N ALA A 431 -0.54 5.10 -27.12
CA ALA A 431 -1.33 4.14 -26.34
C ALA A 431 -1.45 4.60 -24.89
N MET A 432 -0.37 5.10 -24.31
CA MET A 432 -0.38 5.67 -22.97
C MET A 432 -1.26 6.93 -22.88
N GLY A 433 -1.17 7.85 -23.85
CA GLY A 433 -2.02 9.04 -23.92
C GLY A 433 -3.51 8.71 -24.02
N ARG A 434 -3.87 7.72 -24.85
CA ARG A 434 -5.25 7.20 -24.93
C ARG A 434 -5.72 6.59 -23.61
N ARG A 435 -4.86 5.80 -22.96
CA ARG A 435 -5.15 5.22 -21.64
C ARG A 435 -5.44 6.30 -20.61
N TRP A 436 -4.58 7.31 -20.51
CA TRP A 436 -4.75 8.39 -19.53
C TRP A 436 -5.91 9.34 -19.85
N LEU A 437 -6.21 9.57 -21.14
CA LEU A 437 -7.46 10.22 -21.53
C LEU A 437 -8.68 9.45 -21.00
N SER A 438 -8.68 8.13 -21.19
CA SER A 438 -9.74 7.28 -20.68
C SER A 438 -9.83 7.29 -19.15
N VAL A 439 -8.71 7.35 -18.43
CA VAL A 439 -8.66 7.45 -16.97
C VAL A 439 -9.28 8.76 -16.50
N ALA A 440 -8.93 9.89 -17.13
CA ALA A 440 -9.48 11.20 -16.78
C ALA A 440 -11.00 11.26 -17.01
N LEU A 441 -11.49 10.74 -18.15
CA LEU A 441 -12.91 10.72 -18.49
C LEU A 441 -13.72 9.80 -17.59
N SER A 442 -13.22 8.59 -17.31
CA SER A 442 -13.90 7.65 -16.40
C SER A 442 -13.93 8.14 -14.95
N SER A 443 -12.86 8.79 -14.48
CA SER A 443 -12.84 9.43 -13.16
C SER A 443 -13.90 10.55 -13.06
N ALA A 444 -14.04 11.37 -14.12
CA ALA A 444 -15.06 12.40 -14.17
C ALA A 444 -16.48 11.82 -14.24
N ALA A 445 -16.67 10.73 -15.00
CA ALA A 445 -17.93 10.00 -15.06
C ALA A 445 -18.33 9.43 -13.69
N GLU A 446 -17.38 8.87 -12.93
CA GLU A 446 -17.63 8.35 -11.57
C GLU A 446 -18.06 9.44 -10.59
N LEU A 447 -17.47 10.65 -10.68
CA LEU A 447 -17.92 11.79 -9.87
C LEU A 447 -19.38 12.16 -10.17
N LEU A 448 -19.75 12.23 -11.45
CA LEU A 448 -21.13 12.52 -11.87
C LEU A 448 -22.10 11.40 -11.50
N TYR A 449 -21.68 10.14 -11.61
CA TYR A 449 -22.44 8.97 -11.17
C TYR A 449 -22.76 9.04 -9.67
N ASN A 450 -21.76 9.41 -8.84
CA ASN A 450 -21.95 9.58 -7.40
C ASN A 450 -22.86 10.78 -7.05
N GLU A 451 -22.98 11.76 -7.94
CA GLU A 451 -23.94 12.87 -7.85
C GLU A 451 -25.33 12.53 -8.43
N HIS A 452 -25.55 11.29 -8.86
CA HIS A 452 -26.77 10.82 -9.54
C HIS A 452 -27.07 11.54 -10.88
N ARG A 453 -26.05 12.11 -11.53
CA ARG A 453 -26.13 12.76 -12.84
C ARG A 453 -25.87 11.76 -13.96
N PHE A 454 -26.75 10.75 -14.06
CA PHE A 454 -26.54 9.58 -14.91
C PHE A 454 -26.36 9.89 -16.41
N PRO A 455 -27.13 10.79 -17.05
CA PRO A 455 -26.94 11.09 -18.47
C PRO A 455 -25.54 11.66 -18.76
N GLU A 456 -25.09 12.62 -17.98
CA GLU A 456 -23.76 13.21 -18.17
C GLU A 456 -22.63 12.24 -17.80
N ALA A 457 -22.84 11.39 -16.79
CA ALA A 457 -21.91 10.32 -16.45
C ALA A 457 -21.77 9.31 -17.60
N LEU A 458 -22.88 8.94 -18.23
CA LEU A 458 -22.91 8.00 -19.36
C LEU A 458 -22.16 8.56 -20.57
N ASP A 459 -22.40 9.83 -20.93
CA ASP A 459 -21.69 10.50 -22.02
C ASP A 459 -20.16 10.45 -21.83
N LEU A 460 -19.67 10.74 -20.61
CA LEU A 460 -18.24 10.68 -20.31
C LEU A 460 -17.70 9.25 -20.27
N ALA A 461 -18.47 8.29 -19.76
CA ALA A 461 -18.08 6.89 -19.74
C ALA A 461 -17.97 6.29 -21.16
N ASP A 462 -18.88 6.66 -22.06
CA ASP A 462 -18.82 6.29 -23.47
C ASP A 462 -17.61 6.91 -24.18
N MET A 463 -17.32 8.19 -23.89
CA MET A 463 -16.11 8.84 -24.39
C MET A 463 -14.83 8.19 -23.85
N ALA A 464 -14.83 7.72 -22.60
CA ALA A 464 -13.71 6.98 -22.01
C ALA A 464 -13.50 5.63 -22.73
N TRP A 465 -14.58 4.87 -22.95
CA TRP A 465 -14.54 3.62 -23.71
C TRP A 465 -14.01 3.81 -25.13
N GLN A 466 -14.43 4.88 -25.82
CA GLN A 466 -13.94 5.20 -27.16
C GLN A 466 -12.46 5.58 -27.17
N ALA A 467 -11.96 6.22 -26.10
CA ALA A 467 -10.55 6.58 -25.99
C ALA A 467 -9.64 5.35 -25.86
N ASP A 468 -10.02 4.36 -25.04
CA ASP A 468 -9.33 3.07 -24.96
C ASP A 468 -10.29 1.88 -24.78
N PRO A 469 -10.74 1.25 -25.88
CA PRO A 469 -11.59 0.06 -25.83
C PRO A 469 -10.90 -1.18 -25.26
N GLY A 470 -9.57 -1.17 -25.14
CA GLY A 470 -8.82 -2.26 -24.51
C GLY A 470 -8.96 -2.29 -23.00
N TRP A 471 -9.43 -1.19 -22.39
CA TRP A 471 -9.64 -1.11 -20.94
C TRP A 471 -11.08 -1.47 -20.58
N ILE A 472 -11.31 -2.76 -20.29
CA ILE A 472 -12.64 -3.32 -20.04
C ILE A 472 -13.41 -2.61 -18.91
N ARG A 473 -12.70 -1.97 -17.99
CA ARG A 473 -13.28 -1.20 -16.89
C ARG A 473 -14.30 -0.16 -17.37
N ASN A 474 -14.06 0.53 -18.49
CA ASN A 474 -15.00 1.56 -18.96
C ASN A 474 -16.32 0.96 -19.43
N LEU A 475 -16.28 -0.21 -20.08
CA LEU A 475 -17.49 -0.92 -20.47
C LEU A 475 -18.32 -1.29 -19.22
N ASN A 476 -17.65 -1.76 -18.17
CA ASN A 476 -18.31 -2.08 -16.91
C ASN A 476 -18.91 -0.82 -16.25
N LEU A 477 -18.24 0.32 -16.32
CA LEU A 477 -18.77 1.59 -15.83
C LEU A 477 -20.04 2.01 -16.58
N VAL A 478 -20.04 1.91 -17.92
CA VAL A 478 -21.21 2.17 -18.76
C VAL A 478 -22.39 1.26 -18.36
N ILE A 479 -22.13 -0.03 -18.15
CA ILE A 479 -23.15 -1.00 -17.72
C ILE A 479 -23.71 -0.63 -16.35
N GLU A 480 -22.85 -0.26 -15.39
CA GLU A 480 -23.25 0.11 -14.03
C GLU A 480 -24.08 1.40 -14.00
N ILE A 481 -23.68 2.43 -14.75
CA ILE A 481 -24.44 3.68 -14.85
C ILE A 481 -25.84 3.42 -15.42
N ASN A 482 -25.95 2.63 -16.49
CA ASN A 482 -27.24 2.27 -17.08
C ASN A 482 -28.13 1.47 -16.10
N ARG A 483 -27.54 0.53 -15.36
CA ARG A 483 -28.24 -0.24 -14.32
C ARG A 483 -28.79 0.69 -13.22
N ALA A 484 -27.96 1.57 -12.69
CA ALA A 484 -28.34 2.51 -11.65
C ALA A 484 -29.42 3.51 -12.12
N GLN A 485 -29.30 4.01 -13.35
CA GLN A 485 -30.30 4.89 -13.95
C GLN A 485 -31.67 4.20 -14.09
N THR A 486 -31.68 2.93 -14.53
CA THR A 486 -32.92 2.15 -14.64
C THR A 486 -33.57 1.96 -13.27
N HIS A 487 -32.77 1.61 -12.25
CA HIS A 487 -33.28 1.44 -10.89
C HIS A 487 -33.87 2.73 -10.32
N ALA A 488 -33.20 3.87 -10.52
CA ALA A 488 -33.70 5.17 -10.09
C ALA A 488 -35.00 5.58 -10.79
N GLN A 489 -35.21 5.16 -12.05
CA GLN A 489 -36.46 5.40 -12.77
C GLN A 489 -37.61 4.49 -12.29
N GLU A 490 -37.31 3.28 -11.79
CA GLU A 490 -38.31 2.36 -11.24
C GLU A 490 -38.78 2.75 -9.82
N GLU A 491 -37.95 3.46 -9.05
CA GLU A 491 -38.29 3.96 -7.71
C GLU A 491 -39.16 5.25 -7.70
N LEU A 492 -39.19 6.00 -8.82
CA LEU A 492 -39.98 7.22 -9.02
C LEU A 492 -41.39 6.93 -9.53
#